data_AF-A0A7J6T9W9-F1
#
_entry.id   AF-A0A7J6T9W9-F1
#
_cell.length_a   1.000
_cell.length_b   1.000
_cell.length_c   1.000
_cell.angle_alpha   90.00
_cell.angle_beta   90.00
_cell.angle_gamma   90.00
#
_symmetry.space_group_name_H-M   'P 1'
#
loop_
_entity.id
_entity.type
_entity.pdbx_description
1 polymer ?
#
loop_
_entity_poly.entity_id
_entity_poly.type
_entity_poly.pdbx_seq_one_letter_code
_entity_poly.pdbx_strand_id
1 'polypeptide(L)'
;MPATSIVPEEVSKQLGSEAAPEWILTLLASPEDHPRALVDCGCARLCVLKPGEVEVNHQTRELLQRGSLELWLWALHVDPAVLEEVDTRSVYDEVISQMRSHPIDDASAVGRALLDLDLVDQELLGWRVLTMLCMRGFEPLDEAAGRWLVPQVGRVISPILIGVETEESQNVDGVVAQYTPSTRELLGRKEAADGLKTELRITLPQDWPMAKANVKVSPIPGVPSSRNQKLALAVLREMTRAGMASALRIWSANVERIFDGVEPCVICYSI
;
A
#
# COMPACT_ATOMS: atom_id res chain seq x y z
N MET A 1 -16.87 -19.16 -14.54
CA MET A 1 -17.82 -19.41 -13.42
C MET A 1 -17.63 -18.28 -12.43
N PRO A 2 -18.68 -17.57 -11.99
CA PRO A 2 -18.54 -16.50 -11.00
C PRO A 2 -18.19 -17.15 -9.67
N ALA A 3 -17.09 -16.70 -9.06
CA ALA A 3 -16.38 -17.49 -8.08
C ALA A 3 -16.99 -17.49 -6.67
N THR A 4 -18.28 -17.31 -6.38
CA THR A 4 -18.88 -17.14 -5.01
C THR A 4 -17.92 -16.82 -3.83
N SER A 5 -17.83 -15.55 -3.42
CA SER A 5 -16.97 -15.13 -2.29
C SER A 5 -17.59 -15.69 -1.01
N ILE A 6 -16.83 -16.52 -0.30
CA ILE A 6 -17.25 -17.10 0.98
C ILE A 6 -16.41 -16.41 2.05
N VAL A 7 -17.07 -15.66 2.92
CA VAL A 7 -16.44 -15.16 4.14
C VAL A 7 -15.92 -16.37 4.93
N PRO A 8 -14.65 -16.38 5.38
CA PRO A 8 -14.08 -17.53 6.05
C PRO A 8 -15.01 -18.01 7.17
N GLU A 9 -15.24 -19.32 7.26
CA GLU A 9 -16.21 -19.90 8.19
C GLU A 9 -15.93 -19.49 9.65
N GLU A 10 -14.67 -19.26 9.98
CA GLU A 10 -14.21 -18.81 11.29
C GLU A 10 -14.58 -17.34 11.56
N VAL A 11 -14.42 -16.46 10.57
CA VAL A 11 -14.88 -15.06 10.61
C VAL A 11 -16.41 -15.02 10.72
N SER A 12 -17.11 -15.87 9.95
CA SER A 12 -18.57 -15.98 10.03
C SER A 12 -19.06 -16.52 11.37
N LYS A 13 -18.31 -17.43 12.02
CA LYS A 13 -18.60 -17.93 13.37
C LYS A 13 -18.37 -16.86 14.43
N GLN A 14 -17.25 -16.13 14.36
CA GLN A 14 -16.92 -15.03 15.28
C GLN A 14 -17.95 -13.89 15.18
N LEU A 15 -18.37 -13.54 13.95
CA LEU A 15 -19.38 -12.52 13.70
C LEU A 15 -20.81 -13.00 14.00
N GLY A 16 -21.07 -14.31 13.92
CA GLY A 16 -22.37 -14.91 14.21
C GLY A 16 -22.61 -15.22 15.70
N SER A 17 -21.56 -15.30 16.52
CA SER A 17 -21.67 -15.63 17.94
C SER A 17 -21.94 -14.44 18.87
N GLU A 18 -21.70 -13.20 18.43
CA GLU A 18 -21.91 -11.98 19.22
C GLU A 18 -22.48 -10.84 18.38
N ALA A 19 -22.84 -9.71 19.02
CA ALA A 19 -23.44 -8.52 18.43
C ALA A 19 -22.53 -7.84 17.39
N ALA A 20 -22.32 -8.49 16.25
CA ALA A 20 -21.68 -7.89 15.09
C ALA A 20 -22.52 -6.68 14.65
N PRO A 21 -21.88 -5.52 14.43
CA PRO A 21 -22.56 -4.33 13.92
C PRO A 21 -23.42 -4.68 12.69
N GLU A 22 -24.64 -4.14 12.65
CA GLU A 22 -25.64 -4.44 11.62
C GLU A 22 -25.13 -4.23 10.19
N TRP A 23 -24.19 -3.29 10.00
CA TRP A 23 -23.55 -3.03 8.72
C TRP A 23 -22.64 -4.19 8.26
N ILE A 24 -21.93 -4.88 9.18
CA ILE A 24 -21.12 -6.06 8.86
C ILE A 24 -22.03 -7.20 8.39
N LEU A 25 -23.14 -7.44 9.09
CA LEU A 25 -24.12 -8.47 8.70
C LEU A 25 -24.78 -8.15 7.35
N THR A 26 -25.00 -6.87 7.06
CA THR A 26 -25.58 -6.40 5.78
C THR A 26 -24.63 -6.65 4.60
N LEU A 27 -23.31 -6.43 4.78
CA LEU A 27 -22.29 -6.75 3.78
C LEU A 27 -22.15 -8.25 3.52
N LEU A 28 -22.28 -9.07 4.56
CA LEU A 28 -22.23 -10.52 4.46
C LEU A 28 -23.48 -11.12 3.78
N ALA A 29 -24.63 -10.44 3.90
CA ALA A 29 -25.92 -10.94 3.44
C ALA A 29 -26.24 -10.63 1.96
N SER A 30 -25.57 -9.67 1.31
CA SER A 30 -25.86 -9.34 -0.10
C SER A 30 -24.61 -8.96 -0.91
N PRO A 31 -23.89 -9.94 -1.49
CA PRO A 31 -22.68 -9.70 -2.29
C PRO A 31 -22.94 -9.10 -3.68
N GLU A 32 -24.18 -9.09 -4.17
CA GLU A 32 -24.49 -8.90 -5.60
C GLU A 32 -25.16 -7.55 -5.97
N ASP A 33 -25.64 -6.76 -5.01
CA ASP A 33 -26.52 -5.61 -5.29
C ASP A 33 -25.87 -4.20 -5.24
N HIS A 34 -24.56 -4.07 -5.51
CA HIS A 34 -23.90 -2.75 -5.53
C HIS A 34 -23.65 -2.20 -6.96
N PRO A 35 -23.95 -0.92 -7.25
CA PRO A 35 -24.27 -0.45 -8.60
C PRO A 35 -23.06 -0.09 -9.51
N ARG A 36 -21.90 -0.75 -9.42
CA ARG A 36 -20.77 -0.49 -10.35
C ARG A 36 -20.06 -1.76 -10.79
N ALA A 37 -19.83 -1.89 -12.10
CA ALA A 37 -19.05 -2.96 -12.71
C ALA A 37 -17.58 -2.89 -12.25
N LEU A 38 -17.17 -3.90 -11.48
CA LEU A 38 -15.82 -4.14 -10.95
C LEU A 38 -15.01 -4.97 -11.96
N VAL A 39 -14.27 -4.32 -12.84
CA VAL A 39 -13.30 -4.98 -13.71
C VAL A 39 -12.08 -4.07 -13.84
N ASP A 40 -10.96 -4.43 -13.19
CA ASP A 40 -9.56 -4.20 -13.63
C ASP A 40 -8.50 -4.22 -12.50
N CYS A 41 -8.86 -4.40 -11.23
CA CYS A 41 -7.95 -4.90 -10.18
C CYS A 41 -8.29 -6.37 -9.96
N GLY A 42 -7.32 -7.27 -9.78
CA GLY A 42 -7.53 -8.67 -9.37
C GLY A 42 -8.11 -8.84 -7.96
N CYS A 43 -8.92 -7.87 -7.53
CA CYS A 43 -9.38 -7.54 -6.18
C CYS A 43 -10.91 -7.42 -6.17
N ALA A 44 -11.59 -8.00 -7.17
CA ALA A 44 -12.95 -7.65 -7.58
C ALA A 44 -14.07 -8.10 -6.61
N ARG A 45 -13.78 -8.39 -5.34
CA ARG A 45 -14.78 -8.96 -4.41
C ARG A 45 -14.87 -8.29 -3.05
N LEU A 46 -13.97 -7.34 -2.75
CA LEU A 46 -13.96 -6.64 -1.46
C LEU A 46 -13.88 -5.10 -1.59
N CYS A 47 -13.76 -4.56 -2.82
CA CYS A 47 -13.66 -3.11 -3.06
C CYS A 47 -15.00 -2.37 -3.18
N VAL A 48 -16.05 -2.83 -2.49
CA VAL A 48 -17.42 -2.26 -2.67
C VAL A 48 -17.71 -1.04 -1.78
N LEU A 49 -16.93 -0.84 -0.72
CA LEU A 49 -17.14 0.27 0.21
C LEU A 49 -16.22 1.44 -0.12
N LYS A 50 -16.77 2.65 -0.21
CA LYS A 50 -15.93 3.85 -0.27
C LYS A 50 -15.32 4.10 1.12
N PRO A 51 -14.09 4.66 1.18
CA PRO A 51 -13.54 5.18 2.43
C PRO A 51 -14.56 6.09 3.13
N GLY A 52 -14.88 5.81 4.39
CA GLY A 52 -15.86 6.56 5.20
C GLY A 52 -17.31 6.12 5.09
N GLU A 53 -17.65 5.08 4.32
CA GLU A 53 -18.98 4.45 4.34
C GLU A 53 -19.15 3.43 5.48
N VAL A 54 -18.06 3.08 6.18
CA VAL A 54 -18.07 2.22 7.37
C VAL A 54 -18.04 3.09 8.64
N GLU A 55 -19.14 3.09 9.39
CA GLU A 55 -19.18 3.78 10.69
C GLU A 55 -18.45 2.94 11.75
N VAL A 56 -17.25 3.39 12.14
CA VAL A 56 -16.42 2.74 13.16
C VAL A 56 -16.98 3.02 14.55
N ASN A 57 -18.03 2.29 14.88
CA ASN A 57 -18.64 2.35 16.20
C ASN A 57 -17.77 1.63 17.25
N HIS A 58 -18.09 1.84 18.53
CA HIS A 58 -17.38 1.22 19.65
C HIS A 58 -17.25 -0.30 19.53
N GLN A 59 -18.30 -0.98 19.04
CA GLN A 59 -18.31 -2.43 18.85
C GLN A 59 -17.33 -2.89 17.78
N THR A 60 -17.22 -2.14 16.66
CA THR A 60 -16.24 -2.41 15.61
C THR A 60 -14.80 -2.29 16.15
N ARG A 61 -14.54 -1.27 16.99
CA ARG A 61 -13.22 -1.10 17.63
C ARG A 61 -12.92 -2.24 18.60
N GLU A 62 -13.87 -2.64 19.45
CA GLU A 62 -13.67 -3.77 20.36
C GLU A 62 -13.45 -5.09 19.62
N LEU A 63 -14.20 -5.33 18.53
CA LEU A 63 -14.02 -6.51 17.69
C LEU A 63 -12.67 -6.54 17.00
N LEU A 64 -12.16 -5.41 16.50
CA LEU A 64 -10.82 -5.35 15.91
C LEU A 64 -9.72 -5.50 16.98
N GLN A 65 -9.89 -4.89 18.15
CA GLN A 65 -8.93 -5.04 19.26
C GLN A 65 -8.87 -6.48 19.80
N ARG A 66 -9.96 -7.24 19.72
CA ARG A 66 -10.06 -8.64 20.16
C ARG A 66 -9.96 -9.66 19.02
N GLY A 67 -9.94 -9.19 17.78
CA GLY A 67 -10.19 -10.00 16.58
C GLY A 67 -8.96 -10.73 16.06
N SER A 68 -9.19 -11.78 15.27
CA SER A 68 -8.15 -12.54 14.59
C SER A 68 -7.46 -11.73 13.49
N LEU A 69 -6.28 -12.17 13.05
CA LEU A 69 -5.60 -11.56 11.91
C LEU A 69 -6.42 -11.58 10.61
N GLU A 70 -7.40 -12.48 10.48
CA GLU A 70 -8.31 -12.53 9.33
C GLU A 70 -9.23 -11.30 9.32
N LEU A 71 -9.73 -10.91 10.49
CA LEU A 71 -10.55 -9.70 10.65
C LEU A 71 -9.71 -8.44 10.36
N TRP A 72 -8.45 -8.44 10.78
CA TRP A 72 -7.50 -7.37 10.46
C TRP A 72 -7.21 -7.26 8.97
N LEU A 73 -6.95 -8.39 8.30
CA LEU A 73 -6.72 -8.43 6.86
C LEU A 73 -7.95 -7.90 6.10
N TRP A 74 -9.15 -8.29 6.54
CA TRP A 74 -10.40 -7.78 5.99
C TRP A 74 -10.56 -6.27 6.23
N ALA A 75 -10.34 -5.78 7.44
CA ALA A 75 -10.45 -4.36 7.76
C ALA A 75 -9.45 -3.50 6.98
N LEU A 76 -8.20 -3.97 6.85
CA LEU A 76 -7.17 -3.36 6.00
C LEU A 76 -7.61 -3.26 4.54
N HIS A 77 -8.45 -4.18 4.07
CA HIS A 77 -8.95 -4.17 2.71
C HIS A 77 -10.16 -3.24 2.53
N VAL A 78 -11.08 -3.24 3.49
CA VAL A 78 -12.37 -2.55 3.40
C VAL A 78 -12.28 -1.05 3.61
N ASP A 79 -11.65 -0.62 4.71
CA ASP A 79 -11.48 0.81 4.97
C ASP A 79 -10.28 1.04 5.91
N PRO A 80 -9.12 1.51 5.39
CA PRO A 80 -7.96 1.79 6.22
C PRO A 80 -8.20 2.88 7.26
N ALA A 81 -9.18 3.77 7.10
CA ALA A 81 -9.49 4.80 8.10
C ALA A 81 -9.93 4.17 9.43
N VAL A 82 -10.48 2.95 9.39
CA VAL A 82 -10.87 2.18 10.58
C VAL A 82 -9.69 1.93 11.51
N LEU A 83 -8.49 1.85 10.96
CA LEU A 83 -7.28 1.48 11.69
C LEU A 83 -6.59 2.68 12.34
N GLU A 84 -6.95 3.92 11.95
CA GLU A 84 -6.48 5.13 12.65
C GLU A 84 -7.03 5.19 14.09
N GLU A 85 -8.09 4.44 14.37
CA GLU A 85 -8.80 4.44 15.65
C GLU A 85 -8.54 3.19 16.51
N VAL A 86 -7.66 2.28 16.06
CA VAL A 86 -7.38 1.01 16.75
C VAL A 86 -5.92 0.95 17.20
N ASP A 87 -5.69 0.44 18.41
CA ASP A 87 -4.33 0.19 18.91
C ASP A 87 -3.67 -0.92 18.07
N THR A 88 -2.70 -0.54 17.26
CA THR A 88 -2.00 -1.46 16.35
C THR A 88 -0.97 -2.33 17.07
N ARG A 89 -0.66 -2.09 18.36
CA ARG A 89 0.34 -2.87 19.10
C ARG A 89 -0.05 -4.33 19.26
N SER A 90 -1.29 -4.61 19.66
CA SER A 90 -1.78 -5.99 19.81
C SER A 90 -1.75 -6.76 18.50
N VAL A 91 -1.94 -6.05 17.37
CA VAL A 91 -1.84 -6.61 16.02
C VAL A 91 -0.42 -7.01 15.70
N TYR A 92 0.55 -6.13 15.98
CA TYR A 92 1.94 -6.43 15.73
C TYR A 92 2.42 -7.60 16.59
N ASP A 93 1.97 -7.72 17.84
CA ASP A 93 2.28 -8.88 18.68
C ASP A 93 1.75 -10.19 18.09
N GLU A 94 0.51 -10.22 17.61
CA GLU A 94 -0.08 -11.39 16.97
C GLU A 94 0.57 -11.71 15.62
N VAL A 95 0.85 -10.68 14.81
CA VAL A 95 1.61 -10.81 13.55
C VAL A 95 2.98 -11.43 13.81
N ILE A 96 3.73 -10.92 14.81
CA ILE A 96 5.03 -11.47 15.19
C ILE A 96 4.90 -12.91 15.66
N SER A 97 3.87 -13.22 16.46
CA SER A 97 3.59 -14.59 16.91
C SER A 97 3.41 -15.55 15.73
N GLN A 98 2.56 -15.19 14.76
CA GLN A 98 2.27 -15.99 13.57
C GLN A 98 3.48 -16.12 12.62
N MET A 99 4.24 -15.06 12.43
CA MET A 99 5.46 -15.11 11.61
C MET A 99 6.56 -15.96 12.26
N ARG A 100 6.57 -16.09 13.59
CA ARG A 100 7.51 -16.96 14.30
C ARG A 100 7.12 -18.42 14.21
N SER A 101 5.82 -18.74 14.21
CA SER A 101 5.35 -20.12 13.98
C SER A 101 5.52 -20.55 12.53
N HIS A 102 5.43 -19.61 11.58
CA HIS A 102 5.55 -19.86 10.14
C HIS A 102 6.59 -18.92 9.50
N PRO A 103 7.90 -19.17 9.72
CA PRO A 103 8.95 -18.32 9.16
C PRO A 103 9.08 -18.51 7.65
N ILE A 104 9.23 -17.41 6.91
CA ILE A 104 9.61 -17.43 5.50
C ILE A 104 11.12 -17.24 5.41
N ASP A 105 11.81 -18.24 4.86
CA ASP A 105 13.27 -18.16 4.63
C ASP A 105 13.64 -17.68 3.23
N ASP A 106 12.74 -17.89 2.26
CA ASP A 106 12.93 -17.51 0.87
C ASP A 106 11.73 -16.70 0.37
N ALA A 107 11.96 -15.42 0.14
CA ALA A 107 10.94 -14.50 -0.40
C ALA A 107 10.45 -14.91 -1.79
N SER A 108 11.30 -15.59 -2.58
CA SER A 108 10.94 -16.03 -3.93
C SER A 108 9.90 -17.16 -3.92
N ALA A 109 9.86 -17.97 -2.85
CA ALA A 109 8.91 -19.05 -2.68
C ALA A 109 7.49 -18.54 -2.44
N VAL A 110 7.35 -17.38 -1.81
CA VAL A 110 6.05 -16.81 -1.44
C VAL A 110 5.61 -15.72 -2.43
N GLY A 111 6.56 -15.05 -3.10
CA GLY A 111 6.33 -14.26 -4.31
C GLY A 111 5.07 -13.38 -4.26
N ARG A 112 4.22 -13.46 -5.30
CA ARG A 112 2.94 -12.73 -5.34
C ARG A 112 1.86 -13.34 -4.44
N ALA A 113 2.05 -14.50 -3.83
CA ALA A 113 1.04 -15.12 -2.96
C ALA A 113 0.82 -14.34 -1.65
N LEU A 114 1.77 -13.48 -1.23
CA LEU A 114 1.54 -12.49 -0.18
C LEU A 114 0.61 -11.35 -0.61
N LEU A 115 0.46 -11.14 -1.91
CA LEU A 115 -0.40 -10.11 -2.50
C LEU A 115 -1.72 -10.69 -3.02
N ASP A 116 -1.77 -12.02 -3.20
CA ASP A 116 -2.98 -12.75 -3.55
C ASP A 116 -3.87 -12.93 -2.32
N LEU A 117 -5.02 -12.27 -2.35
CA LEU A 117 -5.97 -12.21 -1.24
C LEU A 117 -7.02 -13.34 -1.33
N ASP A 118 -7.09 -14.08 -2.43
CA ASP A 118 -8.11 -15.10 -2.66
C ASP A 118 -7.79 -16.44 -1.95
N LEU A 119 -6.56 -16.61 -1.46
CA LEU A 119 -6.09 -17.85 -0.84
C LEU A 119 -5.86 -17.66 0.66
N VAL A 120 -6.80 -17.97 1.55
CA VAL A 120 -6.56 -17.89 3.02
C VAL A 120 -5.65 -19.04 3.46
N ASP A 121 -4.36 -18.93 3.17
CA ASP A 121 -3.33 -19.77 3.79
C ASP A 121 -3.03 -19.20 5.17
N GLN A 122 -3.42 -19.96 6.20
CA GLN A 122 -3.21 -19.60 7.60
C GLN A 122 -1.71 -19.39 7.92
N GLU A 123 -0.82 -20.10 7.22
CA GLU A 123 0.62 -20.00 7.43
C GLU A 123 1.18 -18.65 6.96
N LEU A 124 0.49 -17.98 6.03
CA LEU A 124 0.91 -16.70 5.45
C LEU A 124 0.18 -15.49 6.03
N LEU A 125 -0.80 -15.71 6.92
CA LEU A 125 -1.71 -14.68 7.38
C LEU A 125 -0.97 -13.52 8.09
N GLY A 126 -0.03 -13.83 8.99
CA GLY A 126 0.81 -12.82 9.65
C GLY A 126 1.63 -11.98 8.66
N TRP A 127 2.25 -12.64 7.68
CA TRP A 127 3.04 -11.99 6.64
C TRP A 127 2.20 -11.06 5.75
N ARG A 128 0.96 -11.43 5.46
CA ARG A 128 0.04 -10.61 4.67
C ARG A 128 -0.45 -9.38 5.41
N VAL A 129 -0.88 -9.56 6.65
CA VAL A 129 -1.29 -8.42 7.50
C VAL A 129 -0.13 -7.43 7.62
N LEU A 130 1.09 -7.92 7.85
CA LEU A 130 2.28 -7.05 7.87
C LEU A 130 2.51 -6.34 6.52
N THR A 131 2.37 -7.04 5.40
CA THR A 131 2.52 -6.46 4.06
C THR A 131 1.50 -5.35 3.82
N MET A 132 0.25 -5.55 4.22
CA MET A 132 -0.82 -4.55 4.11
C MET A 132 -0.59 -3.35 5.04
N LEU A 133 -0.17 -3.57 6.28
CA LEU A 133 0.20 -2.50 7.22
C LEU A 133 1.35 -1.65 6.64
N CYS A 134 2.36 -2.31 6.07
CA CYS A 134 3.50 -1.68 5.40
C CYS A 134 3.05 -0.82 4.20
N MET A 135 2.19 -1.35 3.32
CA MET A 135 1.69 -0.61 2.15
C MET A 135 0.83 0.60 2.52
N ARG A 136 0.16 0.57 3.68
CA ARG A 136 -0.72 1.64 4.16
C ARG A 136 -0.03 2.65 5.08
N GLY A 137 1.27 2.48 5.34
CA GLY A 137 2.06 3.46 6.09
C GLY A 137 1.67 3.58 7.57
N PHE A 138 1.17 2.50 8.19
CA PHE A 138 0.83 2.51 9.62
C PHE A 138 2.08 2.55 10.51
N GLU A 139 2.18 3.58 11.35
CA GLU A 139 3.09 3.68 12.51
C GLU A 139 2.24 3.82 13.80
N PRO A 140 2.66 3.32 14.99
CA PRO A 140 4.03 3.00 15.37
C PRO A 140 4.23 1.57 15.90
N LEU A 141 5.24 0.91 15.36
CA LEU A 141 5.90 -0.18 16.06
C LEU A 141 6.56 0.37 17.33
N ASP A 142 6.42 -0.33 18.44
CA ASP A 142 7.32 -0.08 19.55
C ASP A 142 8.76 -0.50 19.17
N GLU A 143 9.73 -0.05 19.95
CA GLU A 143 11.15 -0.33 19.67
C GLU A 143 11.46 -1.84 19.67
N ALA A 144 10.70 -2.65 20.44
CA ALA A 144 10.91 -4.09 20.53
C ALA A 144 10.40 -4.81 19.28
N ALA A 145 9.19 -4.50 18.83
CA ALA A 145 8.57 -5.00 17.61
C ALA A 145 9.36 -4.56 16.39
N GLY A 146 9.78 -3.29 16.33
CA GLY A 146 10.61 -2.74 15.26
C GLY A 146 11.94 -3.47 15.11
N ARG A 147 12.64 -3.77 16.22
CA ARG A 147 13.90 -4.53 16.21
C ARG A 147 13.79 -5.88 15.51
N TRP A 148 12.65 -6.55 15.64
CA TRP A 148 12.46 -7.87 15.03
C TRP A 148 11.85 -7.79 13.63
N LEU A 149 10.88 -6.92 13.40
CA LEU A 149 10.11 -6.83 12.15
C LEU A 149 10.89 -6.16 11.02
N VAL A 150 11.64 -5.09 11.28
CA VAL A 150 12.38 -4.33 10.24
C VAL A 150 13.30 -5.23 9.40
N PRO A 151 14.12 -6.13 9.99
CA PRO A 151 14.88 -7.11 9.21
C PRO A 151 14.02 -8.05 8.35
N GLN A 152 12.85 -8.48 8.85
CA GLN A 152 11.95 -9.36 8.11
C GLN A 152 11.32 -8.64 6.92
N VAL A 153 10.92 -7.37 7.10
CA VAL A 153 10.41 -6.55 6.00
C VAL A 153 11.47 -6.38 4.93
N GLY A 154 12.70 -6.03 5.30
CA GLY A 154 13.77 -5.87 4.32
C GLY A 154 14.15 -7.16 3.58
N ARG A 155 14.05 -8.32 4.24
CA ARG A 155 14.39 -9.63 3.67
C ARG A 155 13.27 -10.20 2.79
N VAL A 156 12.02 -10.10 3.21
CA VAL A 156 10.89 -10.83 2.60
C VAL A 156 9.94 -9.90 1.86
N ILE A 157 9.42 -8.88 2.54
CA ILE A 157 8.34 -8.04 2.00
C ILE A 157 8.87 -7.04 0.97
N SER A 158 10.00 -6.39 1.27
CA SER A 158 10.56 -5.33 0.44
C SER A 158 10.86 -5.80 -1.00
N PRO A 159 11.53 -6.95 -1.24
CA PRO A 159 11.75 -7.43 -2.61
C PRO A 159 10.47 -7.70 -3.40
N ILE A 160 9.43 -8.22 -2.73
CA ILE A 160 8.14 -8.55 -3.36
C ILE A 160 7.42 -7.26 -3.79
N LEU A 161 7.28 -6.30 -2.87
CA LEU A 161 6.64 -5.02 -3.16
C LEU A 161 7.38 -4.24 -4.23
N ILE A 162 8.71 -4.20 -4.17
CA ILE A 162 9.54 -3.54 -5.19
C ILE A 162 9.34 -4.18 -6.57
N GLY A 163 9.22 -5.51 -6.65
CA GLY A 163 8.97 -6.21 -7.90
C GLY A 163 7.68 -5.73 -8.56
N VAL A 164 6.57 -5.73 -7.81
CA VAL A 164 5.26 -5.28 -8.31
C VAL A 164 5.27 -3.81 -8.69
N GLU A 165 5.78 -2.96 -7.81
CA GLU A 165 5.83 -1.52 -8.04
C GLU A 165 6.77 -1.14 -9.20
N THR A 166 7.80 -1.94 -9.47
CA THR A 166 8.68 -1.77 -10.64
C THR A 166 7.91 -2.04 -11.93
N GLU A 167 7.13 -3.12 -11.97
CA GLU A 167 6.29 -3.43 -13.13
C GLU A 167 5.25 -2.33 -13.37
N GLU A 168 4.58 -1.85 -12.32
CA GLU A 168 3.64 -0.75 -12.44
C GLU A 168 4.31 0.56 -12.88
N SER A 169 5.51 0.83 -12.37
CA SER A 169 6.29 2.02 -12.72
C SER A 169 6.68 2.03 -14.20
N GLN A 170 6.92 0.87 -14.80
CA GLN A 170 7.21 0.74 -16.24
C GLN A 170 6.00 1.06 -17.13
N ASN A 171 4.79 0.99 -16.58
CA ASN A 171 3.54 1.28 -17.28
C ASN A 171 3.07 2.74 -17.09
N VAL A 172 3.89 3.61 -16.52
CA VAL A 172 3.54 5.03 -16.35
C VAL A 172 3.73 5.79 -17.66
N ASP A 173 2.65 6.37 -18.17
CA ASP A 173 2.64 7.12 -19.43
C ASP A 173 3.64 8.28 -19.43
N GLY A 174 4.36 8.42 -20.56
CA GLY A 174 5.31 9.51 -20.79
C GLY A 174 6.57 9.45 -19.92
N VAL A 175 6.82 8.35 -19.21
CA VAL A 175 8.00 8.14 -18.37
C VAL A 175 8.71 6.85 -18.76
N VAL A 176 10.03 6.92 -18.93
CA VAL A 176 10.88 5.74 -18.99
C VAL A 176 11.38 5.44 -17.59
N ALA A 177 10.84 4.39 -16.97
CA ALA A 177 11.21 3.96 -15.62
C ALA A 177 12.19 2.78 -15.66
N GLN A 178 13.29 2.86 -14.91
CA GLN A 178 14.30 1.82 -14.79
C GLN A 178 14.69 1.59 -13.34
N TYR A 179 14.38 0.42 -12.79
CA TYR A 179 14.83 0.01 -11.46
C TYR A 179 16.17 -0.73 -11.52
N THR A 180 17.05 -0.43 -10.57
CA THR A 180 18.36 -1.06 -10.39
C THR A 180 18.44 -1.73 -9.02
N PRO A 181 18.37 -3.07 -8.93
CA PRO A 181 18.35 -3.78 -7.65
C PRO A 181 19.60 -3.59 -6.78
N SER A 182 20.78 -3.52 -7.39
CA SER A 182 22.06 -3.40 -6.66
C SER A 182 22.20 -2.09 -5.88
N THR A 183 21.61 -1.01 -6.38
CA THR A 183 21.59 0.30 -5.73
C THR A 183 20.25 0.63 -5.08
N ARG A 184 19.24 -0.26 -5.25
CA ARG A 184 17.84 -0.04 -4.86
C ARG A 184 17.30 1.29 -5.38
N GLU A 185 17.63 1.61 -6.63
CA GLU A 185 17.33 2.91 -7.24
C GLU A 185 16.34 2.75 -8.38
N LEU A 186 15.24 3.51 -8.33
CA LEU A 186 14.35 3.72 -9.46
C LEU A 186 14.70 5.06 -10.13
N LEU A 187 15.04 4.99 -11.41
CA LEU A 187 15.31 6.15 -12.26
C LEU A 187 14.13 6.36 -13.22
N GLY A 188 13.40 7.45 -13.06
CA GLY A 188 12.40 7.93 -13.99
C GLY A 188 13.01 8.98 -14.93
N ARG A 189 12.80 8.84 -16.24
CA ARG A 189 13.23 9.81 -17.24
C ARG A 189 12.05 10.29 -18.06
N LYS A 190 12.02 11.60 -18.31
CA LYS A 190 11.04 12.25 -19.17
C LYS A 190 11.74 13.22 -20.10
N GLU A 191 11.31 13.22 -21.35
CA GLU A 191 11.81 14.10 -22.41
C GLU A 191 10.65 14.98 -22.90
N ALA A 192 10.88 16.29 -22.93
CA ALA A 192 9.95 17.28 -23.45
C ALA A 192 9.97 17.31 -24.99
N ALA A 193 8.97 17.93 -25.60
CA ALA A 193 8.87 18.08 -27.05
C ALA A 193 10.03 18.88 -27.68
N ASP A 194 10.67 19.76 -26.90
CA ASP A 194 11.86 20.53 -27.30
C ASP A 194 13.19 19.80 -27.05
N GLY A 195 13.14 18.53 -26.62
CA GLY A 195 14.30 17.68 -26.35
C GLY A 195 14.90 17.86 -24.95
N LEU A 196 14.29 18.67 -24.08
CA LEU A 196 14.75 18.84 -22.71
C LEU A 196 14.52 17.58 -21.88
N LYS A 197 15.56 17.08 -21.21
CA LYS A 197 15.50 15.86 -20.40
C LYS A 197 15.47 16.19 -18.92
N THR A 198 14.54 15.57 -18.20
CA THR A 198 14.46 15.63 -16.73
C THR A 198 14.48 14.22 -16.16
N GLU A 199 15.20 14.06 -15.06
CA GLU A 199 15.36 12.79 -14.35
C GLU A 199 14.85 12.91 -12.91
N LEU A 200 14.22 11.83 -12.46
CA LEU A 200 13.84 11.58 -11.07
C LEU A 200 14.57 10.34 -10.58
N ARG A 201 15.23 10.46 -9.45
CA ARG A 201 15.91 9.36 -8.75
C ARG A 201 15.22 9.11 -7.42
N ILE A 202 14.73 7.90 -7.23
CA ILE A 202 14.15 7.41 -5.97
C ILE A 202 15.05 6.29 -5.46
N THR A 203 15.68 6.46 -4.31
CA THR A 203 16.52 5.44 -3.66
C THR A 203 15.78 4.86 -2.47
N LEU A 204 15.52 3.55 -2.50
CA LEU A 204 14.75 2.84 -1.49
C LEU A 204 15.67 2.29 -0.38
N PRO A 205 15.35 2.54 0.90
CA PRO A 205 16.07 1.92 2.01
C PRO A 205 15.82 0.40 2.04
N GLN A 206 16.64 -0.35 2.78
CA GLN A 206 16.58 -1.82 2.81
C GLN A 206 15.23 -2.33 3.33
N ASP A 207 14.65 -1.62 4.28
CA ASP A 207 13.40 -1.87 4.99
C ASP A 207 12.20 -1.09 4.42
N TRP A 208 12.30 -0.62 3.16
CA TRP A 208 11.15 -0.02 2.47
C TRP A 208 9.97 -1.00 2.43
N PRO A 209 8.73 -0.59 2.76
CA PRO A 209 8.24 0.80 2.90
C PRO A 209 8.28 1.40 4.32
N MET A 210 8.80 0.70 5.31
CA MET A 210 8.82 1.19 6.71
C MET A 210 9.75 2.40 6.90
N ALA A 211 10.86 2.45 6.15
CA ALA A 211 11.70 3.62 6.08
C ALA A 211 11.42 4.44 4.82
N LYS A 212 11.53 5.77 4.96
CA LYS A 212 11.28 6.73 3.88
C LYS A 212 12.33 6.61 2.79
N ALA A 213 11.88 6.62 1.53
CA ALA A 213 12.75 6.71 0.37
C ALA A 213 13.48 8.07 0.31
N ASN A 214 14.62 8.09 -0.36
CA ASN A 214 15.31 9.33 -0.71
C ASN A 214 14.95 9.73 -2.15
N VAL A 215 14.56 10.98 -2.35
CA VAL A 215 14.11 11.48 -3.66
C VAL A 215 14.99 12.64 -4.12
N LYS A 216 15.48 12.55 -5.36
CA LYS A 216 16.26 13.59 -6.02
C LYS A 216 15.72 13.86 -7.42
N VAL A 217 15.53 15.13 -7.74
CA VAL A 217 15.13 15.58 -9.09
C VAL A 217 16.32 16.29 -9.72
N SER A 218 16.63 15.98 -10.99
CA SER A 218 17.67 16.69 -11.74
C SER A 218 17.28 18.17 -11.91
N PRO A 219 18.24 19.12 -11.87
CA PRO A 219 17.95 20.51 -12.18
C PRO A 219 17.35 20.65 -13.57
N ILE A 220 16.17 21.24 -13.66
CA ILE A 220 15.52 21.57 -14.93
C ILE A 220 16.02 22.97 -15.36
N PRO A 221 16.62 23.13 -16.57
CA PRO A 221 17.03 24.43 -17.07
C PRO A 221 15.91 25.48 -17.05
N GLY A 222 16.22 26.70 -16.60
CA GLY A 222 15.23 27.78 -16.47
C GLY A 222 14.31 27.66 -15.25
N VAL A 223 14.39 26.58 -14.47
CA VAL A 223 13.55 26.35 -13.29
C VAL A 223 14.35 26.63 -12.00
N PRO A 224 13.84 27.46 -11.07
CA PRO A 224 14.49 27.69 -9.79
C PRO A 224 14.66 26.41 -8.96
N SER A 225 15.78 26.29 -8.24
CA SER A 225 16.08 25.13 -7.38
C SER A 225 15.00 24.84 -6.34
N SER A 226 14.34 25.88 -5.81
CA SER A 226 13.23 25.76 -4.86
C SER A 226 12.02 25.03 -5.45
N ARG A 227 11.79 25.15 -6.77
CA ARG A 227 10.70 24.43 -7.46
C ARG A 227 11.04 22.95 -7.62
N ASN A 228 12.30 22.62 -7.93
CA ASN A 228 12.78 21.24 -7.98
C ASN A 228 12.72 20.57 -6.59
N GLN A 229 13.01 21.31 -5.52
CA GLN A 229 12.83 20.83 -4.14
C GLN A 229 11.36 20.54 -3.81
N LYS A 230 10.43 21.44 -4.20
CA LYS A 230 8.99 21.20 -4.01
C LYS A 230 8.50 19.97 -4.77
N LEU A 231 9.03 19.74 -5.98
CA LEU A 231 8.73 18.55 -6.77
C LEU A 231 9.24 17.28 -6.09
N ALA A 232 10.47 17.28 -5.57
CA ALA A 232 11.00 16.16 -4.80
C ALA A 232 10.17 15.85 -3.53
N LEU A 233 9.68 16.89 -2.84
CA LEU A 233 8.79 16.72 -1.68
C LEU A 233 7.41 16.15 -2.06
N ALA A 234 6.83 16.58 -3.19
CA ALA A 234 5.57 16.04 -3.68
C ALA A 234 5.70 14.54 -4.00
N VAL A 235 6.79 14.16 -4.68
CA VAL A 235 7.11 12.76 -4.95
C VAL A 235 7.33 11.96 -3.67
N LEU A 236 8.10 12.50 -2.71
CA LEU A 236 8.35 11.81 -1.44
C LEU A 236 7.06 11.58 -0.65
N ARG A 237 6.14 12.56 -0.63
CA ARG A 237 4.84 12.41 0.01
C ARG A 237 4.01 11.33 -0.68
N GLU A 238 4.03 11.28 -2.01
CA GLU A 238 3.29 10.26 -2.75
C GLU A 238 3.87 8.87 -2.55
N MET A 239 5.20 8.75 -2.50
CA MET A 239 5.90 7.50 -2.16
C MET A 239 5.44 6.92 -0.84
N THR A 240 5.14 7.76 0.17
CA THR A 240 4.63 7.29 1.47
C THR A 240 3.16 6.90 1.48
N ARG A 241 2.39 7.29 0.46
CA ARG A 241 0.93 7.07 0.42
C ARG A 241 0.52 5.99 -0.56
N ALA A 242 1.15 5.96 -1.73
CA ALA A 242 0.63 5.25 -2.89
C ALA A 242 1.72 4.61 -3.78
N GLY A 243 2.96 4.52 -3.30
CA GLY A 243 4.01 3.75 -3.97
C GLY A 243 4.78 4.49 -5.08
N MET A 244 5.60 3.73 -5.82
CA MET A 244 6.53 4.23 -6.83
C MET A 244 5.80 4.70 -8.10
N ALA A 245 4.85 3.91 -8.59
CA ALA A 245 4.14 4.24 -9.83
C ALA A 245 3.33 5.53 -9.68
N SER A 246 2.63 5.70 -8.56
CA SER A 246 1.87 6.92 -8.24
C SER A 246 2.80 8.14 -8.11
N ALA A 247 3.95 7.97 -7.45
CA ALA A 247 4.95 9.03 -7.35
C ALA A 247 5.51 9.46 -8.71
N LEU A 248 5.73 8.52 -9.64
CA LEU A 248 6.12 8.83 -11.02
C LEU A 248 5.02 9.56 -11.79
N ARG A 249 3.75 9.19 -11.62
CA ARG A 249 2.62 9.91 -12.26
C ARG A 249 2.54 11.36 -11.80
N ILE A 250 2.65 11.60 -10.48
CA ILE A 250 2.66 12.96 -9.92
C ILE A 250 3.86 13.75 -10.45
N TRP A 251 5.04 13.14 -10.47
CA TRP A 251 6.22 13.79 -11.02
C TRP A 251 6.03 14.16 -12.50
N SER A 252 5.60 13.20 -13.32
CA SER A 252 5.37 13.33 -14.76
C SER A 252 4.41 14.48 -15.08
N ALA A 253 3.28 14.53 -14.37
CA ALA A 253 2.26 15.56 -14.55
C ALA A 253 2.75 16.96 -14.11
N ASN A 254 3.57 17.05 -13.06
CA ASN A 254 4.16 18.33 -12.65
C ASN A 254 5.22 18.82 -13.62
N VAL A 255 6.02 17.91 -14.19
CA VAL A 255 7.01 18.24 -15.22
C VAL A 255 6.33 18.74 -16.50
N GLU A 256 5.25 18.10 -16.94
CA GLU A 256 4.42 18.59 -18.06
C GLU A 256 3.96 20.02 -17.86
N ARG A 257 3.35 20.32 -16.69
CA ARG A 257 2.87 21.67 -16.39
C ARG A 257 4.00 22.71 -16.36
N ILE A 258 5.21 22.31 -15.96
CA ILE A 258 6.39 23.18 -16.02
C ILE A 258 6.74 23.49 -17.47
N PHE A 259 6.72 22.50 -18.36
CA PHE A 259 7.02 22.69 -19.78
C PHE A 259 5.94 23.47 -20.52
N ASP A 260 4.68 23.32 -20.13
CA ASP A 260 3.57 24.09 -20.68
C ASP A 260 3.56 25.57 -20.24
N GLY A 261 4.54 25.99 -19.43
CA GLY A 261 4.64 27.36 -18.93
C GLY A 261 3.53 27.74 -17.94
N VAL A 262 2.78 26.75 -17.46
CA VAL A 262 1.78 26.95 -16.42
C VAL A 262 2.52 27.13 -15.08
N GLU A 263 2.03 28.03 -14.23
CA GLU A 263 2.48 28.15 -12.83
C GLU A 263 1.48 27.46 -11.87
N PRO A 264 1.43 26.12 -11.77
CA PRO A 264 0.71 25.49 -10.70
C PRO A 264 1.51 25.55 -9.39
N CYS A 265 0.80 25.74 -8.28
CA CYS A 265 1.31 25.42 -6.97
C CYS A 265 1.62 23.91 -6.88
N VAL A 266 2.91 23.56 -6.92
CA VAL A 266 3.42 22.16 -6.91
C VAL A 266 2.98 21.36 -5.67
N ILE A 267 2.53 22.04 -4.61
CA ILE A 267 2.11 21.42 -3.34
C ILE A 267 0.58 21.22 -3.30
N CYS A 268 -0.19 22.03 -4.05
CA CYS A 268 -1.63 22.19 -3.85
C CYS A 268 -2.49 21.11 -4.53
N TYR A 269 -1.91 20.22 -5.35
CA TYR A 269 -2.65 19.15 -6.05
C TYR A 269 -2.64 17.82 -5.31
N SER A 270 -2.65 17.88 -3.98
CA SER A 270 -2.65 16.71 -3.10
C SER A 270 -3.92 16.71 -2.24
N ILE A 271 -5.05 16.81 -2.95
CA ILE A 271 -6.41 16.67 -2.42
C ILE A 271 -6.92 15.30 -2.86
#